data_AF-A0AAJ2P946-F1
#
_entry.id   AF-A0AAJ2P946-F1
#
_cell.length_a   1.000
_cell.length_b   1.000
_cell.length_c   1.000
_cell.angle_alpha   90.00
_cell.angle_beta   90.00
_cell.angle_gamma   90.00
#
_symmetry.space_group_name_H-M   'P 1'
#
loop_
_entity.id
_entity.type
_entity.pdbx_description
1 polymer ?
#
loop_
_entity_poly.entity_id
_entity_poly.type
_entity_poly.pdbx_seq_one_letter_code
_entity_poly.pdbx_strand_id
1 'polypeptide(L)'
;MDIGDKVLCKIKSLHKKYFWVSMPNDYVGVVFLDAKQLTNGRKIDNYYQIGQQLILKIETISHFNKKASLSDSRRVIYYNEAEHLLETQSGFKNLQKLCEEQINYESKFRNKVKNKPEL
;
A
#
# COMPACT_ATOMS: atom_id res chain seq x y z
N MET A 1 -19.43 -0.89 -15.05
CA MET A 1 -19.08 -0.40 -13.71
C MET A 1 -20.35 -0.54 -12.94
N ASP A 2 -20.45 -1.61 -12.19
CA ASP A 2 -21.69 -2.07 -11.61
C ASP A 2 -21.46 -2.37 -10.12
N ILE A 3 -22.56 -2.59 -9.40
CA ILE A 3 -22.48 -2.96 -7.99
C ILE A 3 -21.68 -4.26 -7.86
N GLY A 4 -20.68 -4.27 -6.97
CA GLY A 4 -19.77 -5.39 -6.75
C GLY A 4 -18.41 -5.28 -7.44
N ASP A 5 -18.29 -4.44 -8.47
CA ASP A 5 -17.02 -4.26 -9.19
C ASP A 5 -15.93 -3.68 -8.27
N LYS A 6 -14.69 -4.09 -8.52
CA LYS A 6 -13.50 -3.49 -7.91
C LYS A 6 -12.85 -2.53 -8.89
N VAL A 7 -12.70 -1.28 -8.48
CA VAL A 7 -12.22 -0.20 -9.34
C VAL A 7 -11.05 0.54 -8.70
N LEU A 8 -10.08 0.94 -9.53
CA LEU A 8 -8.97 1.77 -9.09
C LEU A 8 -9.42 3.23 -8.97
N CYS A 9 -9.37 3.75 -7.75
CA CYS A 9 -9.82 5.09 -7.39
C CYS A 9 -8.65 5.90 -6.86
N LYS A 10 -8.73 7.24 -6.95
CA LYS A 10 -7.73 8.15 -6.36
C LYS A 10 -8.39 9.05 -5.32
N ILE A 11 -7.82 9.12 -4.13
CA ILE A 11 -8.35 9.95 -3.03
C ILE A 11 -8.23 11.43 -3.40
N LYS A 12 -9.33 12.16 -3.28
CA LYS A 12 -9.42 13.60 -3.55
C LYS A 12 -9.45 14.44 -2.27
N SER A 13 -10.21 14.02 -1.26
CA SER A 13 -10.29 14.72 0.01
C SER A 13 -10.60 13.76 1.15
N LEU A 14 -10.05 14.07 2.33
CA LEU A 14 -10.26 13.31 3.56
C LEU A 14 -11.19 14.10 4.49
N HIS A 15 -12.11 13.40 5.13
CA HIS A 15 -12.98 13.93 6.17
C HIS A 15 -12.96 12.98 7.38
N LYS A 16 -13.49 13.43 8.52
CA LYS A 16 -13.36 12.69 9.79
C LYS A 16 -13.82 11.23 9.75
N LYS A 17 -14.86 10.91 8.97
CA LYS A 17 -15.48 9.57 8.90
C LYS A 17 -15.69 9.05 7.49
N TYR A 18 -15.16 9.75 6.49
CA TYR A 18 -15.32 9.36 5.09
C TYR A 18 -14.28 10.06 4.24
N PHE A 19 -14.12 9.63 3.00
CA PHE A 19 -13.30 10.34 2.03
C PHE A 19 -13.91 10.27 0.64
N TRP A 20 -13.63 11.30 -0.17
CA TRP A 20 -14.04 11.35 -1.56
C TRP A 20 -12.92 10.85 -2.46
N VAL A 21 -13.30 10.17 -3.54
CA VAL A 21 -12.39 9.67 -4.56
C VAL A 21 -12.84 10.04 -5.97
N SER A 22 -11.89 10.21 -6.88
CA SER A 22 -12.16 10.11 -8.32
C SER A 22 -12.13 8.65 -8.74
N MET A 23 -13.12 8.28 -9.54
CA MET A 23 -13.26 6.97 -10.17
C MET A 23 -13.03 7.09 -11.69
N PRO A 24 -12.91 5.97 -12.42
CA PRO A 24 -12.88 5.98 -13.88
C PRO A 24 -14.14 6.64 -14.49
N ASN A 25 -14.03 7.08 -15.75
CA ASN A 25 -15.13 7.64 -16.55
C ASN A 25 -15.84 8.86 -15.92
N ASP A 26 -15.06 9.68 -15.20
CA ASP A 26 -15.49 10.89 -14.49
C ASP A 26 -16.49 10.67 -13.34
N TYR A 27 -16.58 9.44 -12.82
CA TYR A 27 -17.39 9.16 -11.65
C TYR A 27 -16.72 9.69 -10.36
N VAL A 28 -17.55 10.00 -9.37
CA VAL A 28 -17.11 10.43 -8.04
C VAL A 28 -17.62 9.46 -6.99
N GLY A 29 -16.69 8.92 -6.20
CA GLY A 29 -16.99 7.94 -5.16
C GLY A 29 -16.87 8.53 -3.75
N VAL A 30 -17.66 8.00 -2.82
CA VAL A 30 -17.47 8.22 -1.38
C VAL A 30 -17.23 6.90 -0.68
N VAL A 31 -16.28 6.87 0.25
CA VAL A 31 -16.06 5.74 1.15
C VAL A 31 -16.39 6.19 2.56
N PHE A 32 -17.33 5.51 3.21
CA PHE A 32 -17.63 5.71 4.63
C PHE A 32 -16.74 4.79 5.46
N LEU A 33 -16.16 5.34 6.53
CA LEU A 33 -15.29 4.61 7.45
C LEU A 33 -16.07 4.21 8.69
N ASP A 34 -16.03 2.92 8.99
CA ASP A 34 -16.61 2.39 10.23
C ASP A 34 -15.73 2.72 11.43
N ALA A 35 -16.33 2.73 12.63
CA ALA A 35 -15.60 2.92 13.89
C ALA A 35 -14.47 1.90 14.09
N LYS A 36 -14.60 0.71 13.49
CA LYS A 36 -13.55 -0.33 13.48
C LYS A 36 -12.37 0.01 12.59
N GLN A 37 -12.57 0.81 11.54
CA GLN A 37 -11.49 1.31 10.68
C GLN A 37 -10.80 2.53 11.31
N LEU A 38 -11.52 3.29 12.15
CA LEU A 38 -11.00 4.39 12.97
C LEU A 38 -10.73 3.95 14.43
N THR A 39 -10.12 2.79 14.62
CA THR A 39 -9.74 2.30 15.96
C THR A 39 -8.72 3.20 16.65
N ASN A 40 -8.80 3.26 17.98
CA ASN A 40 -7.91 4.02 18.88
C ASN A 40 -7.95 5.55 18.69
N GLY A 41 -9.00 6.10 18.08
CA GLY A 41 -9.17 7.54 17.95
C GLY A 41 -8.13 8.22 17.03
N ARG A 42 -7.40 7.45 16.24
CA ARG A 42 -6.41 7.97 15.28
C ARG A 42 -7.12 8.66 14.12
N LYS A 43 -6.51 9.76 13.64
CA LYS A 43 -7.04 10.55 12.54
C LYS A 43 -6.99 9.74 11.24
N ILE A 44 -7.95 10.01 10.35
CA ILE A 44 -8.03 9.38 9.02
C ILE A 44 -6.72 9.52 8.22
N ASP A 45 -6.00 10.63 8.41
CA ASP A 45 -4.74 10.95 7.73
C ASP A 45 -3.61 9.96 8.03
N ASN A 46 -3.72 9.18 9.10
CA ASN A 46 -2.75 8.13 9.42
C ASN A 46 -2.92 6.87 8.56
N TYR A 47 -4.04 6.74 7.87
CA TYR A 47 -4.43 5.54 7.11
C TYR A 47 -4.58 5.82 5.61
N TYR A 48 -4.88 7.06 5.27
CA TYR A 48 -5.21 7.50 3.94
C TYR A 48 -4.50 8.81 3.61
N GLN A 49 -4.09 8.96 2.36
CA GLN A 49 -3.46 10.18 1.88
C GLN A 49 -4.16 10.71 0.63
N ILE A 50 -4.35 12.03 0.55
CA ILE A 50 -4.84 12.66 -0.69
C ILE A 50 -3.88 12.33 -1.84
N GLY A 51 -4.44 11.90 -2.96
CA GLY A 51 -3.68 11.45 -4.13
C GLY A 51 -3.32 9.97 -4.13
N GLN A 52 -3.50 9.25 -3.02
CA GLN A 52 -3.30 7.80 -2.95
C GLN A 52 -4.29 7.08 -3.88
N GLN A 53 -3.80 6.05 -4.58
CA GLN A 53 -4.63 5.18 -5.40
C GLN A 53 -5.00 3.90 -4.64
N LEU A 54 -6.29 3.54 -4.66
CA LEU A 54 -6.84 2.40 -3.95
C LEU A 54 -7.77 1.58 -4.86
N ILE A 55 -7.73 0.26 -4.74
CA ILE A 55 -8.75 -0.61 -5.33
C ILE A 55 -9.91 -0.70 -4.34
N LEU A 56 -11.07 -0.17 -4.73
CA LEU A 56 -12.27 -0.08 -3.89
C LEU A 56 -13.42 -0.85 -4.54
N LYS A 57 -14.30 -1.42 -3.72
CA LYS A 57 -15.48 -2.16 -4.21
C LYS A 57 -16.69 -1.23 -4.29
N ILE A 58 -17.46 -1.30 -5.38
CA ILE A 58 -18.71 -0.56 -5.55
C ILE A 58 -19.81 -1.23 -4.72
N GLU A 59 -20.38 -0.49 -3.77
CA GLU A 59 -21.55 -0.93 -2.99
C GLU A 59 -22.86 -0.42 -3.62
N THR A 60 -22.87 0.83 -4.08
CA THR A 60 -23.98 1.42 -4.82
C THR A 60 -23.47 2.36 -5.90
N ILE A 61 -24.20 2.50 -7.01
CA ILE A 61 -23.84 3.40 -8.10
C ILE A 61 -25.09 4.05 -8.69
N SER A 62 -25.00 5.34 -9.01
CA SER A 62 -25.99 6.08 -9.78
C SER A 62 -25.34 6.59 -11.05
N HIS A 63 -25.77 6.05 -12.20
CA HIS A 63 -25.28 6.47 -13.52
C HIS A 63 -25.83 7.84 -13.93
N PHE A 64 -26.95 8.27 -13.36
CA PHE A 64 -27.55 9.57 -13.65
C PHE A 64 -26.66 10.74 -13.20
N ASN A 65 -26.18 10.70 -11.95
CA ASN A 65 -25.34 11.75 -11.39
C ASN A 65 -23.85 11.38 -11.33
N LYS A 66 -23.48 10.22 -11.88
CA LYS A 66 -22.13 9.64 -11.87
C LYS A 66 -21.51 9.54 -10.47
N LYS A 67 -22.28 9.10 -9.47
CA LYS A 67 -21.79 8.92 -8.09
C LYS A 67 -21.88 7.47 -7.64
N ALA A 68 -20.97 7.08 -6.75
CA ALA A 68 -20.98 5.75 -6.14
C ALA A 68 -20.65 5.79 -4.64
N SER A 69 -21.23 4.87 -3.88
CA SER A 69 -20.74 4.49 -2.55
C SER A 69 -19.79 3.31 -2.70
N LEU A 70 -18.66 3.37 -2.00
CA LEU A 70 -17.58 2.42 -2.12
C LEU A 70 -17.20 1.86 -0.74
N SER A 71 -16.62 0.66 -0.72
CA SER A 71 -16.05 0.05 0.47
C SER A 71 -14.56 -0.25 0.29
N ASP A 72 -13.79 -0.01 1.35
CA ASP A 72 -12.40 -0.44 1.46
C ASP A 72 -12.33 -1.70 2.32
N SER A 73 -12.10 -2.86 1.69
CA SER A 73 -12.04 -4.15 2.37
C SER A 73 -10.63 -4.50 2.88
N ARG A 74 -9.66 -3.59 2.77
CA ARG A 74 -8.30 -3.86 3.26
C ARG A 74 -8.31 -3.96 4.78
N ARG A 75 -7.50 -4.87 5.31
CA ARG A 75 -7.15 -4.85 6.72
C ARG A 75 -6.36 -3.57 6.99
N VAL A 76 -6.85 -2.75 7.92
CA VAL A 76 -6.09 -1.62 8.44
C VAL A 76 -4.88 -2.19 9.16
N ILE A 77 -3.69 -2.04 8.57
CA ILE A 77 -2.44 -2.41 9.23
C ILE A 77 -2.06 -1.25 10.16
N TYR A 78 -2.17 -1.48 11.46
CA TYR A 78 -1.75 -0.49 12.44
C TYR A 78 -0.22 -0.45 12.48
N TYR A 79 0.36 0.71 12.16
CA TYR A 79 1.79 1.00 12.27
C TYR A 79 2.30 1.03 13.73
N ASN A 80 1.78 0.18 14.62
CA ASN A 80 2.43 -0.06 15.92
C ASN A 80 3.62 -1.02 15.77
N GLU A 81 3.64 -1.83 14.72
CA GLU A 81 4.72 -2.82 14.46
C GLU A 81 5.80 -2.29 13.51
N ALA A 82 5.60 -1.11 12.95
CA ALA A 82 6.52 -0.52 11.98
C ALA A 82 7.74 0.14 12.62
N GLU A 83 7.76 0.36 13.93
CA GLU A 83 8.94 0.88 14.64
C GLU A 83 10.15 -0.06 14.47
N HIS A 84 9.90 -1.36 14.31
CA HIS A 84 10.90 -2.39 13.99
C HIS A 84 11.26 -2.46 12.50
N LEU A 85 10.48 -1.82 11.63
CA LEU A 85 10.67 -1.71 10.19
C LEU A 85 11.23 -0.34 9.77
N LEU A 86 11.36 0.62 10.70
CA LEU A 86 12.02 1.88 10.46
C LEU A 86 13.50 1.63 10.16
N GLU A 87 14.05 2.39 9.21
CA GLU A 87 15.47 2.46 8.89
C GLU A 87 16.25 2.94 10.12
N THR A 88 16.56 2.03 11.05
CA THR A 88 17.55 2.30 12.08
C THR A 88 18.92 2.28 11.42
N GLN A 89 19.82 3.18 11.82
CA GLN A 89 21.18 3.21 11.29
C GLN A 89 21.91 1.86 11.48
N SER A 90 21.54 1.12 12.53
CA SER A 90 21.99 -0.27 12.77
C SER A 90 21.36 -1.26 11.79
N GLY A 91 20.06 -1.17 11.51
CA GLY A 91 19.37 -1.99 10.52
C GLY A 91 19.96 -1.83 9.11
N PHE A 92 20.24 -0.59 8.70
CA PHE A 92 20.92 -0.30 7.42
C PHE A 92 22.34 -0.89 7.38
N LYS A 93 23.15 -0.69 8.44
CA LYS A 93 24.51 -1.25 8.54
C LYS A 93 24.53 -2.78 8.43
N ASN A 94 23.56 -3.45 9.04
CA ASN A 94 23.46 -4.91 9.00
C ASN A 94 23.08 -5.42 7.59
N LEU A 95 22.15 -4.74 6.91
CA LEU A 95 21.78 -5.07 5.53
C LEU A 95 22.93 -4.80 4.55
N GLN A 96 23.64 -3.69 4.72
CA GLN A 96 24.82 -3.37 3.93
C GLN A 96 25.88 -4.48 4.06
N LYS A 97 26.18 -4.90 5.30
CA LYS A 97 27.14 -5.97 5.57
C LYS A 97 26.75 -7.30 4.91
N LEU A 98 25.48 -7.70 5.01
CA LEU A 98 24.98 -8.93 4.39
C LEU A 98 25.07 -8.88 2.85
N CYS A 99 24.80 -7.72 2.25
CA CYS A 99 24.94 -7.52 0.81
C CYS A 99 26.42 -7.66 0.36
N GLU A 100 27.34 -7.04 1.09
CA GLU A 100 28.78 -7.13 0.81
C GLU A 100 29.31 -8.56 0.96
N GLU A 101 28.85 -9.30 1.96
CA GLU A 101 29.19 -10.72 2.17
C GLU A 101 28.70 -11.61 1.01
N GLN A 102 27.48 -11.37 0.52
CA GLN A 102 26.92 -12.09 -0.62
C GLN A 102 27.71 -11.84 -1.91
N ILE A 103 28.03 -10.57 -2.21
CA ILE A 103 28.85 -10.19 -3.37
C ILE A 103 30.25 -10.85 -3.29
N ASN A 104 30.85 -10.87 -2.11
CA ASN A 104 32.15 -11.48 -1.88
C ASN A 104 32.11 -13.02 -2.00
N TYR A 105 31.03 -13.66 -1.55
CA TYR A 105 30.83 -15.09 -1.73
C TYR A 105 30.68 -15.45 -3.21
N GLU A 106 29.83 -14.73 -3.94
CA GLU A 106 29.58 -14.97 -5.36
C GLU A 106 30.81 -14.70 -6.24
N SER A 107 31.59 -13.66 -5.91
CA SER A 107 32.85 -13.38 -6.62
C SER A 107 33.91 -14.47 -6.39
N LYS A 108 34.03 -14.99 -5.16
CA LYS A 108 34.89 -16.14 -4.85
C LYS A 108 34.41 -17.42 -5.54
N PHE A 109 33.11 -17.63 -5.64
CA PHE A 109 32.53 -18.78 -6.35
C PHE A 109 32.82 -18.72 -7.85
N ARG A 110 32.67 -17.54 -8.49
CA ARG A 110 33.03 -17.33 -9.90
C ARG A 110 34.53 -17.55 -10.18
N ASN A 111 35.40 -17.14 -9.26
CA ASN A 111 36.86 -17.38 -9.39
C ASN A 111 37.24 -18.86 -9.23
N LYS A 112 36.55 -19.63 -8.38
CA LYS A 112 36.74 -21.09 -8.28
C LYS A 112 36.31 -21.85 -9.54
N VAL A 113 35.27 -21.38 -10.23
CA VAL A 113 34.78 -22.00 -11.48
C VAL A 113 35.74 -21.75 -12.65
N LYS A 114 36.39 -20.57 -12.71
CA LYS A 114 37.40 -20.26 -13.75
C LYS A 114 38.73 -21.00 -13.60
N ASN A 115 39.07 -21.47 -12.40
CA ASN A 115 40.36 -22.11 -12.10
C ASN A 115 40.28 -23.65 -12.00
N LYS A 116 39.21 -24.29 -12.48
CA LYS A 116 39.23 -25.74 -12.68
C LYS A 116 40.11 -26.04 -13.90
N PRO A 117 41.18 -26.87 -13.79
CA PRO A 117 41.85 -27.39 -14.97
C PRO A 117 40.83 -28.23 -15.75
N GLU A 118 40.75 -27.98 -17.05
CA GLU A 118 40.02 -28.84 -17.98
C GLU A 118 40.61 -30.26 -17.89
N LEU A 119 39.74 -31.24 -17.61
CA LEU A 119 40.04 -32.68 -17.67
C LEU A 119 39.74 -33.20 -19.07
#